data_AF-A0A956P104-F1
#
_entry.id   AF-A0A956P104-F1
#
_cell.length_a   1.000
_cell.length_b   1.000
_cell.length_c   1.000
_cell.angle_alpha   90.00
_cell.angle_beta   90.00
_cell.angle_gamma   90.00
#
_symmetry.space_group_name_H-M   'P 1'
#
loop_
_entity.id
_entity.type
_entity.pdbx_description
1 polymer ?
#
loop_
_entity_poly.entity_id
_entity_poly.type
_entity_poly.pdbx_seq_one_letter_code
_entity_poly.pdbx_strand_id
1 'polypeptide(L)'
;MSTHALVAAISIVVGISLAAYVLFGGADFGGGVWDLLARGPRADAQRRLVAEAIGPIWEANHVWLILIVVILFTAFPAAFARFSIDLHLPLTAALIGIVLRGSAFTFRA
;
A
#
# COMPACT_ATOMS: atom_id res chain seq x y z
N MET A 1 -23.89 8.57 20.60
CA MET A 1 -22.90 9.40 19.86
C MET A 1 -23.65 10.15 18.77
N SER A 2 -23.42 11.45 18.57
CA SER A 2 -24.09 12.19 17.49
C SER A 2 -23.58 11.73 16.12
N THR A 3 -24.39 11.83 15.07
CA THR A 3 -24.01 11.46 13.71
C THR A 3 -22.73 12.18 13.26
N HIS A 4 -22.57 13.45 13.63
CA HIS A 4 -21.35 14.21 13.34
C HIS A 4 -20.11 13.66 14.05
N ALA A 5 -20.24 13.26 15.32
CA ALA A 5 -19.13 12.66 16.06
C ALA A 5 -18.71 11.31 15.46
N LEU A 6 -19.68 10.50 15.00
CA LEU A 6 -19.40 9.24 14.31
C LEU A 6 -18.66 9.46 12.99
N VAL A 7 -19.15 10.37 12.15
CA VAL A 7 -18.49 10.70 10.88
C VAL A 7 -17.06 11.19 11.11
N ALA A 8 -16.86 12.09 12.09
CA ALA A 8 -15.53 12.59 12.42
C ALA A 8 -14.58 11.45 12.87
N ALA A 9 -15.04 10.56 13.75
CA ALA A 9 -14.24 9.43 14.22
C ALA A 9 -13.82 8.52 13.06
N ILE A 10 -14.75 8.17 12.15
CA ILE A 10 -14.45 7.32 10.99
C ILE A 10 -13.47 8.03 10.05
N SER A 11 -13.66 9.32 9.77
CA SER A 11 -12.73 10.09 8.93
C SER A 11 -11.32 10.17 9.53
N ILE A 12 -11.20 10.26 10.86
CA ILE A 12 -9.90 10.20 11.55
C ILE A 12 -9.23 8.85 11.34
N VAL A 13 -9.98 7.74 11.45
CA VAL A 13 -9.42 6.39 11.20
C VAL A 13 -8.93 6.26 9.76
N VAL A 14 -9.67 6.78 8.78
CA VAL A 14 -9.22 6.81 7.37
C VAL A 14 -7.94 7.64 7.22
N GLY A 15 -7.88 8.82 7.86
CA GLY A 15 -6.70 9.69 7.83
C GLY A 15 -5.46 9.05 8.46
N ILE A 16 -5.62 8.39 9.61
CA ILE A 16 -4.54 7.64 10.28
C ILE A 16 -4.10 6.47 9.39
N SER A 17 -5.03 5.73 8.80
CA SER A 17 -4.70 4.61 7.90
C SER A 17 -3.90 5.09 6.70
N LEU A 18 -4.30 6.22 6.10
CA LEU A 18 -3.57 6.82 4.98
C LEU A 18 -2.18 7.28 5.39
N ALA A 19 -2.05 7.95 6.54
CA ALA A 19 -0.76 8.39 7.06
C ALA A 19 0.16 7.18 7.33
N ALA A 20 -0.36 6.12 7.95
CA ALA A 20 0.37 4.88 8.19
C ALA A 20 0.84 4.23 6.88
N TYR A 21 -0.04 4.12 5.88
CA TYR A 21 0.33 3.58 4.56
C TYR A 21 1.47 4.37 3.91
N VAL A 22 1.39 5.70 3.93
CA VAL A 22 2.42 6.57 3.34
C VAL A 22 3.75 6.47 4.10
N LEU A 23 3.71 6.48 5.44
CA LEU A 23 4.91 6.42 6.28
C LEU A 23 5.60 5.06 6.19
N PHE A 24 4.86 3.97 6.35
CA PHE A 24 5.43 2.63 6.35
C PHE A 24 5.73 2.12 4.93
N GLY A 25 4.93 2.53 3.94
CA GLY A 25 5.18 2.24 2.53
C GLY A 25 6.47 2.86 1.99
N GLY A 26 7.02 3.88 2.65
CA GLY A 26 8.32 4.47 2.29
C GLY A 26 9.47 3.46 2.32
N ALA A 27 9.51 2.60 3.34
CA ALA A 27 10.51 1.53 3.43
C ALA A 27 10.32 0.50 2.30
N ASP A 28 9.08 0.16 1.97
CA ASP A 28 8.78 -0.76 0.88
C ASP A 28 9.25 -0.19 -0.45
N PHE A 29 8.74 0.97 -0.87
CA PHE A 29 9.08 1.53 -2.16
C PHE A 29 10.56 1.89 -2.25
N GLY A 30 11.16 2.37 -1.15
CA GLY A 30 12.59 2.62 -1.05
C GLY A 30 13.42 1.36 -1.27
N GLY A 31 13.07 0.25 -0.61
CA GLY A 31 13.68 -1.05 -0.82
C GLY A 31 13.56 -1.52 -2.28
N GLY A 32 12.39 -1.34 -2.90
CA GLY A 32 12.18 -1.65 -4.32
C GLY A 32 13.08 -0.84 -5.26
N VAL A 33 13.30 0.46 -4.96
CA VAL A 33 14.26 1.29 -5.72
C VAL A 33 15.70 0.81 -5.52
N TRP A 34 16.07 0.45 -4.29
CA TRP A 34 17.41 -0.09 -4.00
C TRP A 34 17.66 -1.42 -4.71
N ASP A 35 16.67 -2.32 -4.73
CA ASP A 35 16.73 -3.56 -5.51
C ASP A 35 16.89 -3.28 -7.01
N LEU A 36 16.09 -2.37 -7.56
CA LEU A 36 16.14 -2.01 -8.98
C LEU A 36 17.50 -1.43 -9.39
N LEU A 37 18.08 -0.58 -8.52
CA LEU A 37 19.33 0.12 -8.77
C LEU A 37 20.59 -0.68 -8.35
N ALA A 38 20.43 -1.86 -7.74
CA ALA A 38 21.53 -2.71 -7.32
C ALA A 38 22.43 -3.09 -8.51
N ARG A 39 23.72 -2.76 -8.42
CA ARG A 39 24.75 -2.94 -9.47
C ARG A 39 26.09 -3.37 -8.87
N GLY A 40 26.93 -3.96 -9.70
CA GLY A 40 28.29 -4.39 -9.33
C GLY A 40 28.34 -5.74 -8.60
N PRO A 41 29.51 -6.13 -8.06
CA PRO A 41 29.75 -7.48 -7.53
C PRO A 41 28.87 -7.88 -6.34
N ARG A 42 28.21 -6.91 -5.69
CA ARG A 42 27.35 -7.13 -4.51
C ARG A 42 25.86 -7.06 -4.85
N ALA A 43 25.48 -6.86 -6.11
CA ALA A 43 24.10 -6.63 -6.50
C ALA A 43 23.18 -7.75 -6.03
N ASP A 44 23.55 -9.01 -6.27
CA ASP A 44 22.71 -10.16 -5.88
C ASP A 44 22.54 -10.30 -4.36
N ALA A 45 23.59 -9.99 -3.60
CA ALA A 45 23.52 -9.98 -2.14
C ALA A 45 22.61 -8.85 -1.62
N GLN A 46 22.65 -7.66 -2.25
CA GLN A 46 21.77 -6.55 -1.90
C GLN A 46 20.31 -6.88 -2.23
N ARG A 47 20.03 -7.40 -3.43
CA ARG A 47 18.69 -7.81 -3.86
C ARG A 47 18.10 -8.84 -2.91
N ARG A 48 18.88 -9.87 -2.54
CA ARG A 48 18.45 -10.89 -1.57
C ARG A 48 18.15 -10.30 -0.20
N LEU A 49 19.02 -9.44 0.32
CA LEU A 49 18.80 -8.79 1.62
C LEU A 49 17.56 -7.90 1.62
N VAL A 50 17.31 -7.17 0.52
CA VAL A 50 16.07 -6.39 0.36
C VAL A 50 14.85 -7.30 0.33
N ALA A 51 14.89 -8.40 -0.41
CA ALA A 51 13.76 -9.34 -0.48
C ALA A 51 13.41 -9.93 0.89
N GLU A 52 14.42 -10.39 1.65
CA GLU A 52 14.25 -10.96 2.99
C GLU A 52 13.72 -9.93 4.00
N ALA A 53 14.24 -8.69 3.97
CA ALA A 53 13.85 -7.66 4.92
C ALA A 53 12.49 -7.01 4.61
N ILE A 54 12.18 -6.78 3.33
CA ILE A 54 11.02 -6.00 2.91
C ILE A 54 9.79 -6.88 2.67
N GLY A 55 9.95 -8.15 2.30
CA GLY A 55 8.81 -9.06 2.03
C GLY A 55 7.73 -9.03 3.13
N PRO A 56 8.08 -9.27 4.41
CA PRO A 56 7.10 -9.24 5.50
C PRO A 56 6.47 -7.85 5.75
N ILE A 57 7.25 -6.79 5.56
CA ILE A 57 6.80 -5.40 5.78
C ILE A 57 5.80 -5.00 4.70
N TRP A 58 6.07 -5.40 3.45
CA TRP A 58 5.17 -5.16 2.33
C TRP A 58 3.81 -5.80 2.55
N GLU A 59 3.75 -7.05 3.01
CA GLU A 59 2.48 -7.72 3.32
C GLU A 59 1.69 -6.96 4.42
N ALA A 60 2.36 -6.55 5.49
CA ALA A 60 1.74 -5.79 6.58
C ALA A 60 1.21 -4.42 6.11
N ASN A 61 1.91 -3.76 5.20
CA ASN A 61 1.53 -2.41 4.75
C ASN A 61 0.25 -2.37 3.91
N HIS A 62 -0.13 -3.46 3.23
CA HIS A 62 -1.38 -3.48 2.45
C HIS A 62 -2.62 -3.40 3.32
N VAL A 63 -2.53 -3.79 4.60
CA VAL A 63 -3.66 -3.73 5.54
C VAL A 63 -4.19 -2.31 5.68
N TRP A 64 -3.31 -1.30 5.69
CA TRP A 64 -3.71 0.11 5.77
C TRP A 64 -4.55 0.56 4.57
N LEU A 65 -4.14 0.14 3.36
CA LEU A 65 -4.87 0.45 2.13
C LEU A 65 -6.22 -0.29 2.07
N ILE A 66 -6.24 -1.57 2.46
CA ILE A 66 -7.47 -2.37 2.55
C ILE A 66 -8.46 -1.71 3.53
N LEU A 67 -7.98 -1.24 4.67
CA LEU A 67 -8.82 -0.56 5.67
C LEU A 67 -9.48 0.70 5.11
N ILE A 68 -8.72 1.54 4.38
CA ILE A 68 -9.27 2.72 3.71
C ILE A 68 -10.35 2.32 2.71
N VAL A 69 -10.09 1.33 1.86
CA VAL A 69 -11.04 0.87 0.83
C VAL A 69 -12.33 0.35 1.46
N VAL A 70 -12.23 -0.51 2.48
CA VAL A 70 -13.39 -1.09 3.16
C VAL A 70 -14.21 -0.02 3.88
N ILE A 71 -13.56 0.93 4.56
CA ILE A 71 -14.27 2.03 5.24
C ILE A 71 -14.96 2.95 4.22
N LEU A 72 -14.29 3.32 3.12
CA LEU A 72 -14.91 4.14 2.08
C LEU A 72 -16.11 3.42 1.46
N PHE A 73 -15.98 2.13 1.15
CA PHE A 73 -17.07 1.35 0.56
C PHE A 73 -18.29 1.24 1.49
N THR A 74 -18.07 1.04 2.80
CA THR A 74 -19.13 0.80 3.78
C THR A 74 -19.75 2.07 4.36
N ALA A 75 -18.92 3.04 4.74
CA ALA A 75 -19.34 4.27 5.44
C ALA A 75 -19.51 5.47 4.51
N PHE A 76 -18.83 5.51 3.36
CA PHE A 76 -18.87 6.63 2.42
C PHE A 76 -19.04 6.18 0.95
N PRO A 77 -20.09 5.41 0.61
CA PRO A 77 -20.22 4.75 -0.69
C PRO A 77 -20.20 5.72 -1.89
N ALA A 78 -20.75 6.93 -1.73
CA ALA A 78 -20.69 7.95 -2.77
C ALA A 78 -19.25 8.43 -3.04
N ALA A 79 -18.42 8.57 -2.00
CA ALA A 79 -17.01 8.92 -2.15
C ALA A 79 -16.23 7.76 -2.78
N PHE A 80 -16.48 6.52 -2.34
CA PHE A 80 -15.90 5.32 -2.93
C PHE A 80 -16.19 5.21 -4.43
N ALA A 81 -17.46 5.38 -4.82
CA ALA A 81 -17.88 5.32 -6.22
C ALA A 81 -17.18 6.40 -7.05
N ARG A 82 -17.14 7.64 -6.54
CA ARG A 82 -16.50 8.75 -7.22
C ARG A 82 -15.00 8.53 -7.41
N PHE A 83 -14.27 8.13 -6.36
CA PHE A 83 -12.85 7.83 -6.50
C PHE A 83 -12.59 6.66 -7.47
N SER A 84 -13.42 5.62 -7.43
CA SER A 84 -13.27 4.46 -8.31
C SER A 84 -13.46 4.80 -9.78
N ILE A 85 -14.37 5.73 -10.09
CA ILE A 85 -14.64 6.20 -11.46
C ILE A 85 -13.57 7.20 -11.89
N ASP A 86 -13.39 8.28 -11.12
CA ASP A 86 -12.51 9.39 -11.47
C ASP A 86 -11.03 8.94 -11.54
N LEU A 87 -10.63 7.98 -10.71
CA LEU A 87 -9.26 7.46 -10.62
C LEU A 87 -9.15 6.03 -11.16
N HIS A 88 -10.05 5.59 -12.04
CA HIS A 88 -10.06 4.21 -12.54
C HIS A 88 -8.71 3.76 -13.11
N LEU A 89 -8.08 4.58 -13.96
CA LEU A 89 -6.79 4.28 -14.56
C LEU A 89 -5.65 4.26 -13.53
N PRO A 90 -5.46 5.29 -12.68
CA PRO A 90 -4.47 5.26 -11.60
C PRO A 90 -4.64 4.07 -10.63
N LEU A 91 -5.87 3.78 -10.20
CA LEU A 91 -6.16 2.69 -9.26
C LEU A 91 -5.86 1.33 -9.88
N THR A 92 -6.22 1.13 -11.14
CA THR A 92 -5.89 -0.10 -11.88
C THR A 92 -4.39 -0.28 -12.02
N ALA A 93 -3.65 0.79 -12.37
CA ALA A 93 -2.19 0.73 -12.48
C ALA A 93 -1.53 0.42 -11.13
N ALA A 94 -2.01 1.02 -10.04
CA ALA A 94 -1.54 0.73 -8.69
C ALA A 94 -1.80 -0.73 -8.30
N LEU A 95 -2.99 -1.26 -8.59
CA LEU A 95 -3.36 -2.65 -8.29
C LEU A 95 -2.47 -3.64 -9.05
N ILE A 96 -2.21 -3.39 -10.34
CA ILE A 96 -1.28 -4.20 -11.14
C ILE A 96 0.12 -4.17 -10.49
N GLY A 97 0.60 -2.99 -10.09
CA GLY A 97 1.88 -2.85 -9.41
C GLY A 97 1.96 -3.63 -8.10
N ILE A 98 0.90 -3.61 -7.29
CA ILE A 98 0.77 -4.38 -6.05
C ILE A 98 0.86 -5.88 -6.34
N VAL A 99 0.07 -6.38 -7.30
CA VAL A 99 0.05 -7.80 -7.66
C VAL A 99 1.41 -8.26 -8.16
N LEU A 100 2.00 -7.54 -9.12
CA LEU A 100 3.31 -7.88 -9.68
C LEU A 100 4.40 -7.89 -8.60
N ARG A 101 4.34 -6.95 -7.66
CA ARG A 101 5.30 -6.87 -6.58
C ARG A 101 5.15 -8.02 -5.57
N GLY A 102 3.92 -8.35 -5.18
CA GLY A 102 3.64 -9.52 -4.34
C GLY A 102 4.13 -10.81 -5.00
N SER A 103 3.77 -11.02 -6.27
CA SER A 103 4.25 -12.17 -7.05
C SER A 103 5.77 -12.23 -7.14
N ALA A 104 6.45 -11.09 -7.29
CA ALA A 104 7.90 -11.03 -7.36
C ALA A 104 8.59 -11.44 -6.05
N PHE A 105 7.98 -11.19 -4.89
CA PHE A 105 8.49 -11.71 -3.62
C PHE A 105 8.27 -13.22 -3.52
N THR A 106 7.07 -13.70 -3.84
CA THR A 106 6.72 -15.13 -3.76
C THR A 106 7.57 -16.00 -4.68
N PHE A 107 7.87 -15.55 -5.90
CA PHE A 107 8.64 -16.35 -6.87
C PHE A 107 10.16 -16.21 -6.72
N ARG A 108 10.66 -15.30 -5.87
CA ARG A 108 12.09 -15.13 -5.59
C ARG A 108 12.53 -15.72 -4.25
N ALA A 109 11.61 -15.92 -3.32
CA ALA A 109 11.83 -16.63 -2.05
C ALA A 109 12.10 -18.12 -2.31
#